data_AF-M4BDP3-F1
#
_entry.id   AF-M4BDP3-F1
#
_cell.length_a   1.000
_cell.length_b   1.000
_cell.length_c   1.000
_cell.angle_alpha   90.00
_cell.angle_beta   90.00
_cell.angle_gamma   90.00
#
_symmetry.space_group_name_H-M   'P 1'
#
loop_
_entity.id
_entity.type
_entity.pdbx_description
1 polymer ?
#
loop_
_entity_poly.entity_id
_entity_poly.type
_entity_poly.pdbx_seq_one_letter_code
_entity_poly.pdbx_strand_id
1 'polypeptide(L)'
;MIVPCQENIDMSMLQKRIVDGGRKLWDPANQKDNVPVRRAGHDTWGIDKVVFVFGDDYLITVLTFPYFHSWHKELASIFEQINIPLRSVVRCILASMPPGAAIPVHHDTGSWVHFTHRMHLPVFTSPDVDFRVGPNDDNMQRYELQQGTLYELNNISRHSVKNNWDQHRVHLIFDYVEDGFPLNRLDLKPGTVVWQTRRSVDLSTDYGKRVPPSFIIIGSQKAGTTSLYDYILQHDLVWPAKRKETHYFDWRWNQKLLDPSTPEGAKQHLRYYEDTYFERKILYRYPSLMTGEATPSYVLGGSTVINRMKQVIPHCRKILAIMRNPLQRAYSHFSMTADTEGSEEQLHNRGHHYLNGRSFEQIVDDELQELSMLGVHPDMDFEEFDDKVMRQRLAFDHGAHSFVARGLYALQLKGWVEAYGIENTMLLTLDEFETTEKLHITMDKVFKFLDLPYHRIKDPSAKNTRKYDPMDDAVRAKLAAFYAPYNEKLYEMLGRHLGW
;
A
#
# COMPACT_ATOMS: atom_id res chain seq x y z
N MET A 1 -25.91 -18.91 4.84
CA MET A 1 -25.94 -17.43 4.75
C MET A 1 -26.04 -16.80 6.12
N ILE A 2 -26.98 -17.26 6.94
CA ILE A 2 -26.95 -17.10 8.39
C ILE A 2 -27.42 -18.43 8.99
N VAL A 3 -26.82 -18.87 10.10
CA VAL A 3 -27.14 -20.14 10.75
C VAL A 3 -27.22 -19.96 12.27
N PRO A 4 -28.21 -20.55 12.96
CA PRO A 4 -28.18 -20.63 14.42
C PRO A 4 -27.09 -21.61 14.85
N CYS A 5 -26.25 -21.21 15.81
CA CYS A 5 -25.13 -22.00 16.30
C CYS A 5 -25.41 -22.56 17.70
N GLN A 6 -26.09 -21.81 18.55
CA GLN A 6 -26.41 -22.20 19.92
C GLN A 6 -27.61 -21.41 20.44
N GLU A 7 -28.51 -22.09 21.15
CA GLU A 7 -29.72 -21.50 21.74
C GLU A 7 -29.59 -21.39 23.27
N ASN A 8 -30.50 -20.64 23.89
CA ASN A 8 -30.65 -20.54 25.35
C ASN A 8 -29.41 -20.02 26.09
N ILE A 9 -28.67 -19.08 25.50
CA ILE A 9 -27.52 -18.44 26.16
C ILE A 9 -28.03 -17.49 27.23
N ASP A 10 -27.57 -17.68 28.47
CA ASP A 10 -27.88 -16.77 29.58
C ASP A 10 -27.09 -15.47 29.42
N MET A 11 -27.83 -14.38 29.19
CA MET A 11 -27.33 -13.02 29.06
C MET A 11 -27.85 -12.10 30.18
N SER A 12 -28.42 -12.66 31.25
CA SER A 12 -29.11 -11.92 32.31
C SER A 12 -28.24 -10.80 32.92
N MET A 13 -26.95 -11.06 33.14
CA MET A 13 -26.00 -10.06 33.63
C MET A 13 -25.80 -8.90 32.64
N LEU A 14 -25.65 -9.21 31.35
CA LEU A 14 -25.50 -8.22 30.28
C LEU A 14 -26.79 -7.39 30.13
N GLN A 15 -27.95 -8.05 30.10
CA GLN A 15 -29.26 -7.42 30.00
C GLN A 15 -29.52 -6.47 31.16
N LYS A 16 -29.26 -6.92 32.40
CA LYS A 16 -29.39 -6.10 33.60
C LYS A 16 -28.55 -4.83 33.49
N ARG A 17 -27.27 -4.95 33.11
CA ARG A 17 -26.38 -3.80 32.98
C ARG A 17 -26.83 -2.80 31.90
N ILE A 18 -27.34 -3.30 30.78
CA ILE A 18 -27.89 -2.44 29.71
C ILE A 18 -29.12 -1.69 30.20
N VAL A 19 -30.05 -2.37 30.88
CA VAL A 19 -31.26 -1.75 31.45
C VAL A 19 -30.90 -0.72 32.51
N ASP A 20 -30.01 -1.05 33.45
CA ASP A 20 -29.56 -0.16 34.52
C ASP A 20 -28.84 1.10 33.97
N GLY A 21 -28.06 0.95 32.89
CA GLY A 21 -27.37 2.07 32.22
C GLY A 21 -28.30 2.98 31.41
N GLY A 22 -29.45 2.48 30.98
CA GLY A 22 -30.46 3.22 30.22
C GLY A 22 -29.91 3.89 28.96
N ARG A 23 -30.49 5.04 28.58
CA ARG A 23 -30.06 5.78 27.37
C ARG A 23 -28.66 6.40 27.48
N LYS A 24 -28.21 6.71 28.69
CA LYS A 24 -26.90 7.34 28.92
C LYS A 24 -25.74 6.46 28.47
N LEU A 25 -25.88 5.13 28.56
CA LEU A 25 -24.89 4.16 28.11
C LEU A 25 -24.47 4.37 26.63
N TRP A 26 -25.44 4.73 25.80
CA TRP A 26 -25.32 4.77 24.35
C TRP A 26 -24.76 6.08 23.82
N ASP A 27 -24.85 7.16 24.61
CA ASP A 27 -24.38 8.48 24.25
C ASP A 27 -22.85 8.57 24.37
N PRO A 28 -22.12 8.84 23.26
CA PRO A 28 -20.67 8.98 23.28
C PRO A 28 -20.15 10.03 24.27
N ALA A 29 -20.93 11.07 24.59
CA ALA A 29 -20.54 12.08 25.57
C ALA A 29 -20.48 11.56 27.01
N ASN A 30 -21.18 10.45 27.29
CA ASN A 30 -21.21 9.80 28.61
C ASN A 30 -20.21 8.65 28.73
N GLN A 31 -19.66 8.15 27.61
CA GLN A 31 -18.63 7.11 27.60
C GLN A 31 -17.22 7.67 27.90
N LYS A 32 -17.09 8.50 28.94
CA LYS A 32 -15.86 9.27 29.25
C LYS A 32 -14.69 8.41 29.73
N ASP A 33 -15.00 7.26 30.33
CA ASP A 33 -14.06 6.24 30.77
C ASP A 33 -13.79 5.20 29.67
N ASN A 34 -14.35 5.39 28.46
CA ASN A 34 -14.00 4.63 27.26
C ASN A 34 -13.27 5.51 26.23
N VAL A 35 -12.86 4.90 25.10
CA VAL A 35 -12.33 5.60 23.94
C VAL A 35 -13.43 5.74 22.87
N PRO A 36 -13.85 6.96 22.50
CA PRO A 36 -14.87 7.14 21.47
C PRO A 36 -14.30 6.82 20.09
N VAL A 37 -14.96 5.93 19.35
CA VAL A 37 -14.63 5.62 17.96
C VAL A 37 -15.62 6.30 17.03
N ARG A 38 -15.19 7.37 16.35
CA ARG A 38 -16.01 8.08 15.35
C ARG A 38 -15.77 7.46 13.96
N ARG A 39 -16.82 7.01 13.27
CA ARG A 39 -16.75 6.47 11.90
C ARG A 39 -17.57 7.30 10.94
N ALA A 40 -16.98 7.67 9.81
CA ALA A 40 -17.59 8.54 8.80
C ALA A 40 -18.74 7.91 7.96
N GLY A 41 -19.53 6.95 8.48
CA GLY A 41 -20.63 6.37 7.70
C GLY A 41 -21.71 5.62 8.49
N HIS A 42 -21.35 4.85 9.52
CA HIS A 42 -22.34 4.20 10.39
C HIS A 42 -22.99 5.16 11.38
N ASP A 43 -22.26 6.21 11.77
CA ASP A 43 -22.77 7.23 12.70
C ASP A 43 -23.90 8.06 12.04
N THR A 44 -23.95 8.09 10.70
CA THR A 44 -25.02 8.74 9.91
C THR A 44 -26.36 8.01 10.00
N TRP A 45 -26.37 6.72 10.33
CA TRP A 45 -27.60 5.90 10.39
C TRP A 45 -28.27 5.89 11.76
N GLY A 46 -27.73 6.64 12.74
CA GLY A 46 -28.31 6.75 14.08
C GLY A 46 -28.22 5.47 14.91
N ILE A 47 -27.24 4.61 14.63
CA ILE A 47 -26.98 3.38 15.39
C ILE A 47 -26.01 3.68 16.53
N ASP A 48 -26.49 3.52 17.75
CA ASP A 48 -25.69 3.69 18.95
C ASP A 48 -24.82 2.46 19.21
N LYS A 49 -23.64 2.64 19.82
CA LYS A 49 -22.72 1.52 20.07
C LYS A 49 -21.88 1.67 21.33
N VAL A 50 -21.51 0.52 21.88
CA VAL A 50 -20.44 0.37 22.86
C VAL A 50 -19.38 -0.53 22.24
N VAL A 51 -18.14 -0.06 22.19
CA VAL A 51 -17.01 -0.81 21.62
C VAL A 51 -16.15 -1.39 22.73
N PHE A 52 -15.91 -2.70 22.66
CA PHE A 52 -15.04 -3.42 23.60
C PHE A 52 -13.73 -3.83 22.94
N VAL A 53 -13.80 -4.36 21.71
CA VAL A 53 -12.63 -4.78 20.94
C VAL A 53 -12.80 -4.29 19.51
N PHE A 54 -11.72 -3.80 18.90
CA PHE A 54 -11.75 -3.37 17.51
C PHE A 54 -10.42 -3.58 16.78
N GLY A 55 -10.42 -4.43 15.75
CA GLY A 55 -9.35 -4.56 14.77
C GLY A 55 -9.58 -3.68 13.53
N ASP A 56 -8.48 -3.26 12.90
CA ASP A 56 -8.47 -2.59 11.58
C ASP A 56 -8.82 -3.54 10.42
N ASP A 57 -8.89 -3.03 9.19
CA ASP A 57 -9.34 -3.84 8.04
C ASP A 57 -8.40 -5.02 7.73
N TYR A 58 -7.14 -4.96 8.17
CA TYR A 58 -6.10 -5.93 7.89
C TYR A 58 -5.72 -6.79 9.11
N LEU A 59 -6.37 -6.56 10.26
CA LEU A 59 -6.06 -7.17 11.55
C LEU A 59 -4.59 -6.97 11.96
N ILE A 60 -3.96 -5.86 11.56
CA ILE A 60 -2.58 -5.55 11.95
C ILE A 60 -2.50 -5.33 13.46
N THR A 61 -3.45 -4.56 14.00
CA THR A 61 -3.59 -4.37 15.44
C THR A 61 -5.04 -4.55 15.87
N VAL A 62 -5.25 -5.28 16.97
CA VAL A 62 -6.53 -5.43 17.65
C VAL A 62 -6.51 -4.60 18.93
N LEU A 63 -7.35 -3.58 18.97
CA LEU A 63 -7.44 -2.66 20.10
C LEU A 63 -8.44 -3.19 21.13
N THR A 64 -8.01 -3.30 22.38
CA THR A 64 -8.87 -3.59 23.53
C THR A 64 -9.23 -2.27 24.21
N PHE A 65 -10.53 -2.00 24.33
CA PHE A 65 -11.05 -0.76 24.92
C PHE A 65 -11.21 -0.90 26.43
N PRO A 66 -11.10 0.18 27.23
CA PRO A 66 -11.28 0.12 28.69
C PRO A 66 -12.57 -0.59 29.13
N TYR A 67 -13.65 -0.45 28.36
CA TYR A 67 -14.92 -1.09 28.67
C TYR A 67 -14.88 -2.62 28.56
N PHE A 68 -13.96 -3.19 27.79
CA PHE A 68 -13.78 -4.64 27.77
C PHE A 68 -13.45 -5.17 29.18
N HIS A 69 -12.58 -4.47 29.90
CA HIS A 69 -12.18 -4.84 31.26
C HIS A 69 -13.30 -4.58 32.27
N SER A 70 -13.97 -3.43 32.19
CA SER A 70 -15.04 -3.10 33.16
C SER A 70 -16.33 -3.89 32.92
N TRP A 71 -16.53 -4.47 31.73
CA TRP A 71 -17.64 -5.37 31.37
C TRP A 71 -17.22 -6.84 31.28
N HIS A 72 -16.03 -7.17 31.77
CA HIS A 72 -15.48 -8.52 31.63
C HIS A 72 -16.38 -9.58 32.25
N LYS A 73 -17.02 -9.30 33.39
CA LYS A 73 -17.88 -10.27 34.08
C LYS A 73 -19.07 -10.69 33.22
N GLU A 74 -19.73 -9.74 32.58
CA GLU A 74 -20.88 -9.96 31.70
C GLU A 74 -20.45 -10.66 30.41
N LEU A 75 -19.32 -10.24 29.82
CA LEU A 75 -18.82 -10.81 28.57
C LEU A 75 -18.29 -12.23 28.77
N ALA A 76 -17.41 -12.47 29.75
CA ALA A 76 -16.78 -13.76 29.98
C ALA A 76 -17.81 -14.87 30.20
N SER A 77 -18.88 -14.60 30.96
CA SER A 77 -19.96 -15.56 31.18
C SER A 77 -20.67 -16.00 29.89
N ILE A 78 -20.80 -15.11 28.90
CA ILE A 78 -21.36 -15.45 27.59
C ILE A 78 -20.34 -16.24 26.77
N PHE A 79 -19.09 -15.78 26.71
CA PHE A 79 -18.03 -16.41 25.91
C PHE A 79 -17.67 -17.82 26.41
N GLU A 80 -17.75 -18.07 27.71
CA GLU A 80 -17.62 -19.40 28.31
C GLU A 80 -18.75 -20.34 27.86
N GLN A 81 -20.00 -19.87 27.82
CA GLN A 81 -21.15 -20.68 27.38
C GLN A 81 -21.07 -21.10 25.91
N ILE A 82 -20.53 -20.24 25.05
CA ILE A 82 -20.43 -20.47 23.60
C ILE A 82 -19.09 -21.10 23.18
N ASN A 83 -18.21 -21.38 24.15
CA ASN A 83 -16.90 -21.99 23.94
C ASN A 83 -16.01 -21.25 22.91
N ILE A 84 -16.06 -19.91 22.92
CA ILE A 84 -15.19 -19.07 22.08
C ILE A 84 -14.21 -18.32 22.99
N PRO A 85 -12.89 -18.55 22.89
CA PRO A 85 -11.92 -17.86 23.71
C PRO A 85 -11.94 -16.34 23.47
N LEU A 86 -12.10 -15.52 24.51
CA LEU A 86 -12.04 -14.05 24.38
C LEU A 86 -10.76 -13.54 23.68
N ARG A 87 -9.65 -14.27 23.82
CA ARG A 87 -8.37 -13.98 23.16
C ARG A 87 -8.39 -14.10 21.63
N SER A 88 -9.38 -14.77 21.03
CA SER A 88 -9.54 -14.88 19.57
C SER A 88 -10.46 -13.82 18.99
N VAL A 89 -11.18 -13.07 19.85
CA VAL A 89 -12.14 -12.05 19.44
C VAL A 89 -11.41 -10.80 18.93
N VAL A 90 -11.56 -10.47 17.64
CA VAL A 90 -10.88 -9.35 16.99
C VAL A 90 -11.76 -8.11 16.87
N ARG A 91 -13.08 -8.27 16.98
CA ARG A 91 -14.03 -7.17 17.13
C ARG A 91 -15.13 -7.58 18.08
N CYS A 92 -15.59 -6.67 18.92
CA CYS A 92 -16.69 -6.93 19.84
C CYS A 92 -17.38 -5.60 20.17
N ILE A 93 -18.66 -5.50 19.82
CA ILE A 93 -19.48 -4.31 20.02
C ILE A 93 -20.88 -4.69 20.51
N LEU A 94 -21.48 -3.82 21.33
CA LEU A 94 -22.93 -3.76 21.43
C LEU A 94 -23.44 -2.72 20.43
N ALA A 95 -24.44 -3.09 19.62
CA ALA A 95 -25.11 -2.19 18.71
C ALA A 95 -26.57 -2.02 19.14
N SER A 96 -27.02 -0.78 19.33
CA SER A 96 -28.37 -0.41 19.71
C SER A 96 -29.02 0.42 18.59
N MET A 97 -30.12 -0.10 18.07
CA MET A 97 -30.80 0.43 16.91
C MET A 97 -32.18 0.97 17.34
N PRO A 98 -32.46 2.27 17.18
CA PRO A 98 -33.72 2.86 17.63
C PRO A 98 -34.92 2.39 16.80
N PRO A 99 -36.16 2.59 17.30
CA PRO A 99 -37.38 2.37 16.53
C PRO A 99 -37.36 3.11 15.19
N GLY A 100 -37.80 2.44 14.13
CA GLY A 100 -37.89 3.00 12.77
C GLY A 100 -36.55 3.15 12.03
N ALA A 101 -35.41 2.93 12.68
CA ALA A 101 -34.11 2.97 12.00
C ALA A 101 -33.99 1.86 10.95
N ALA A 102 -33.16 2.10 9.94
CA ALA A 102 -32.86 1.14 8.89
C ALA A 102 -31.38 1.20 8.52
N ILE A 103 -30.77 0.03 8.34
CA ILE A 103 -29.48 -0.13 7.69
C ILE A 103 -29.75 -0.69 6.29
N PRO A 104 -29.39 0.05 5.21
CA PRO A 104 -29.68 -0.36 3.85
C PRO A 104 -28.91 -1.63 3.46
N VAL A 105 -29.24 -2.20 2.30
CA VAL A 105 -28.57 -3.40 1.80
C VAL A 105 -27.08 -3.11 1.58
N HIS A 106 -26.25 -3.81 2.33
CA HIS A 106 -24.79 -3.72 2.28
C HIS A 106 -24.18 -5.11 2.43
N HIS A 107 -22.87 -5.19 2.36
CA HIS A 107 -22.08 -6.34 2.81
C HIS A 107 -20.88 -5.79 3.56
N ASP A 108 -20.26 -6.59 4.43
CA ASP A 108 -19.06 -6.15 5.12
C ASP A 108 -17.88 -6.11 4.15
N THR A 109 -17.09 -5.03 4.20
CA THR A 109 -15.89 -4.88 3.38
C THR A 109 -14.65 -4.82 4.26
N GLY A 110 -13.54 -5.36 3.79
CA GLY A 110 -12.25 -5.34 4.47
C GLY A 110 -11.58 -6.71 4.39
N SER A 111 -10.25 -6.75 4.53
CA SER A 111 -9.49 -8.00 4.41
C SER A 111 -9.87 -9.02 5.50
N TRP A 112 -10.11 -8.51 6.71
CA TRP A 112 -10.55 -9.26 7.89
C TRP A 112 -11.74 -10.19 7.64
N VAL A 113 -12.65 -9.83 6.73
CA VAL A 113 -13.88 -10.60 6.44
C VAL A 113 -13.54 -12.03 6.02
N HIS A 114 -12.40 -12.25 5.37
CA HIS A 114 -11.98 -13.56 4.90
C HIS A 114 -11.34 -14.43 5.99
N PHE A 115 -11.05 -13.87 7.17
CA PHE A 115 -10.30 -14.54 8.23
C PHE A 115 -11.10 -14.71 9.52
N THR A 116 -12.35 -14.24 9.56
CA THR A 116 -13.15 -14.18 10.78
C THR A 116 -14.53 -14.79 10.62
N HIS A 117 -15.05 -15.33 11.71
CA HIS A 117 -16.45 -15.70 11.88
C HIS A 117 -17.22 -14.53 12.49
N ARG A 118 -18.30 -14.06 11.86
CA ARG A 118 -19.15 -13.00 12.42
C ARG A 118 -20.33 -13.58 13.16
N MET A 119 -20.37 -13.27 14.44
CA MET A 119 -21.38 -13.75 15.36
C MET A 119 -22.33 -12.62 15.76
N HIS A 120 -23.62 -12.91 15.76
CA HIS A 120 -24.68 -12.05 16.27
C HIS A 120 -25.40 -12.75 17.41
N LEU A 121 -25.41 -12.13 18.58
CA LEU A 121 -26.20 -12.54 19.71
C LEU A 121 -27.27 -11.46 19.99
N PRO A 122 -28.55 -11.71 19.64
CA PRO A 122 -29.65 -10.80 19.92
C PRO A 122 -29.90 -10.72 21.42
N VAL A 123 -29.70 -9.53 22.00
CA VAL A 123 -29.87 -9.27 23.44
C VAL A 123 -31.28 -8.75 23.75
N PHE A 124 -31.78 -7.84 22.91
CA PHE A 124 -33.16 -7.35 22.89
C PHE A 124 -33.62 -7.25 21.43
N THR A 125 -34.69 -7.94 21.08
CA THR A 125 -35.18 -8.08 19.70
C THR A 125 -36.67 -8.40 19.69
N SER A 126 -37.32 -8.31 18.53
CA SER A 126 -38.73 -8.61 18.33
C SER A 126 -38.95 -9.28 16.96
N PRO A 127 -40.00 -10.11 16.81
CA PRO A 127 -40.49 -10.54 15.50
C PRO A 127 -40.82 -9.39 14.53
N ASP A 128 -40.94 -8.14 14.99
CA ASP A 128 -41.15 -6.97 14.11
C ASP A 128 -39.86 -6.48 13.41
N VAL A 129 -38.70 -7.02 13.78
CA VAL A 129 -37.43 -6.69 13.12
C VAL A 129 -37.38 -7.34 11.74
N ASP A 130 -37.17 -6.55 10.70
CA ASP A 130 -36.96 -7.04 9.34
C ASP A 130 -35.47 -7.16 9.05
N PHE A 131 -34.86 -8.28 9.47
CA PHE A 131 -33.48 -8.63 9.15
C PHE A 131 -33.45 -9.51 7.91
N ARG A 132 -32.74 -9.10 6.87
CA ARG A 132 -32.71 -9.82 5.59
C ARG A 132 -31.28 -10.15 5.18
N VAL A 133 -31.07 -11.34 4.62
CA VAL A 133 -29.77 -11.82 4.10
C VAL A 133 -29.97 -12.56 2.79
N GLY A 134 -29.10 -12.32 1.80
CA GLY A 134 -29.16 -12.94 0.49
C GLY A 134 -27.79 -13.00 -0.20
N PRO A 135 -27.64 -13.82 -1.26
CA PRO A 135 -26.43 -13.84 -2.07
C PRO A 135 -26.32 -12.57 -2.94
N ASN A 136 -27.44 -11.91 -3.23
CA ASN A 136 -27.53 -10.66 -3.97
C ASN A 136 -28.81 -9.89 -3.56
N ASP A 137 -28.97 -8.66 -4.05
CA ASP A 137 -30.07 -7.75 -3.72
C ASP A 137 -31.46 -8.33 -4.07
N ASP A 138 -31.53 -9.15 -5.12
CA ASP A 138 -32.79 -9.74 -5.60
C ASP A 138 -33.20 -10.99 -4.81
N ASN A 139 -32.26 -11.67 -4.16
CA ASN A 139 -32.47 -12.98 -3.50
C ASN A 139 -32.31 -12.91 -1.98
N MET A 140 -32.77 -11.83 -1.35
CA MET A 140 -32.71 -11.69 0.11
C MET A 140 -33.92 -12.28 0.83
N GLN A 141 -33.66 -13.17 1.78
CA GLN A 141 -34.66 -13.78 2.65
C GLN A 141 -34.68 -13.09 4.02
N ARG A 142 -35.86 -13.03 4.63
CA ARG A 142 -36.05 -12.52 5.99
C ARG A 142 -35.71 -13.61 7.00
N TYR A 143 -35.00 -13.24 8.06
CA TYR A 143 -34.67 -14.11 9.18
C TYR A 143 -35.11 -13.44 10.49
N GLU A 144 -35.77 -14.21 11.34
CA GLU A 144 -36.07 -13.79 12.70
C GLU A 144 -34.94 -14.24 13.62
N LEU A 145 -34.22 -13.29 14.21
CA LEU A 145 -33.14 -13.58 15.14
C LEU A 145 -33.71 -13.53 16.56
N GLN A 146 -33.76 -14.69 17.21
CA GLN A 146 -34.36 -14.85 18.53
C GLN A 146 -33.40 -14.44 19.65
N GLN A 147 -33.96 -13.85 20.71
CA GLN A 147 -33.19 -13.48 21.89
C GLN A 147 -32.47 -14.70 22.49
N GLY A 148 -31.18 -14.56 22.81
CA GLY A 148 -30.39 -15.63 23.44
C GLY A 148 -29.97 -16.75 22.49
N THR A 149 -30.24 -16.62 21.19
CA THR A 149 -29.73 -17.54 20.17
C THR A 149 -28.54 -16.89 19.45
N LEU A 150 -27.40 -17.57 19.44
CA LEU A 150 -26.21 -17.16 18.72
C LEU A 150 -26.36 -17.53 17.25
N TYR A 151 -26.11 -16.57 16.35
CA TYR A 151 -26.11 -16.79 14.92
C TYR A 151 -24.76 -16.46 14.31
N GLU A 152 -24.28 -17.31 13.42
CA GLU A 152 -23.17 -16.99 12.53
C GLU A 152 -23.70 -16.45 11.21
N LEU A 153 -23.27 -15.24 10.85
CA LEU A 153 -23.60 -14.58 9.60
C LEU A 153 -22.43 -14.75 8.63
N ASN A 154 -22.71 -15.07 7.38
CA ASN A 154 -21.71 -14.96 6.32
C ASN A 154 -21.53 -13.48 5.93
N ASN A 155 -20.44 -12.87 6.37
CA ASN A 155 -20.21 -11.41 6.34
C ASN A 155 -20.12 -10.84 4.90
N ILE A 156 -19.76 -11.68 3.91
CA ILE A 156 -19.72 -11.32 2.49
C ILE A 156 -21.11 -11.28 1.84
N SER A 157 -22.12 -11.90 2.46
CA SER A 157 -23.49 -11.91 1.93
C SER A 157 -24.12 -10.52 2.02
N ARG A 158 -25.02 -10.21 1.09
CA ARG A 158 -25.83 -8.99 1.16
C ARG A 158 -26.78 -9.09 2.33
N HIS A 159 -26.84 -8.04 3.15
CA HIS A 159 -27.70 -8.00 4.32
C HIS A 159 -28.22 -6.59 4.62
N SER A 160 -29.38 -6.53 5.27
CA SER A 160 -30.04 -5.30 5.70
C SER A 160 -30.83 -5.54 6.98
N VAL A 161 -31.15 -4.47 7.69
CA VAL A 161 -32.01 -4.54 8.86
C VAL A 161 -32.89 -3.31 8.97
N LYS A 162 -34.17 -3.51 9.29
CA LYS A 162 -35.08 -2.44 9.69
C LYS A 162 -35.72 -2.79 11.02
N ASN A 163 -35.68 -1.85 11.97
CA ASN A 163 -36.31 -2.04 13.26
C ASN A 163 -37.74 -1.48 13.22
N ASN A 164 -38.73 -2.34 12.91
CA ASN A 164 -40.14 -1.93 12.96
C ASN A 164 -40.75 -2.09 14.36
N TRP A 165 -39.95 -2.53 15.34
CA TRP A 165 -40.37 -2.58 16.74
C TRP A 165 -40.41 -1.17 17.35
N ASP A 166 -41.20 -1.00 18.41
CA ASP A 166 -41.35 0.25 19.15
C ASP A 166 -40.25 0.45 20.21
N GLN A 167 -39.36 -0.52 20.37
CA GLN A 167 -38.20 -0.45 21.29
C GLN A 167 -36.86 -0.53 20.55
N HIS A 168 -35.79 -0.29 21.29
CA HIS A 168 -34.44 -0.44 20.80
C HIS A 168 -34.09 -1.92 20.59
N ARG A 169 -33.64 -2.26 19.38
CA ARG A 169 -33.02 -3.56 19.10
C ARG A 169 -31.55 -3.52 19.52
N VAL A 170 -31.13 -4.42 20.38
CA VAL A 170 -29.74 -4.50 20.87
C VAL A 170 -29.13 -5.86 20.55
N HIS A 171 -27.98 -5.86 19.90
CA HIS A 171 -27.20 -7.06 19.61
C HIS A 171 -25.79 -6.93 20.16
N LEU A 172 -25.26 -8.01 20.75
CA LEU A 172 -23.82 -8.20 20.89
C LEU A 172 -23.32 -8.79 19.57
N ILE A 173 -22.42 -8.07 18.90
CA ILE A 173 -21.84 -8.48 17.62
C ILE A 173 -20.35 -8.60 17.82
N PHE A 174 -19.79 -9.74 17.46
CA PHE A 174 -18.36 -9.96 17.55
C PHE A 174 -17.83 -10.77 16.38
N ASP A 175 -16.56 -10.54 16.05
CA ASP A 175 -15.82 -11.29 15.06
C ASP A 175 -14.66 -11.99 15.77
N TYR A 176 -14.42 -13.26 15.47
CA TYR A 176 -13.27 -14.01 16.00
C TYR A 176 -12.54 -14.75 14.89
N VAL A 177 -11.25 -14.99 15.12
CA VAL A 177 -10.37 -15.77 14.23
C VAL A 177 -10.14 -17.17 14.78
N GLU A 178 -9.77 -18.10 13.92
CA GLU A 178 -9.40 -19.46 14.32
C GLU A 178 -8.16 -19.49 15.23
N ASP A 179 -8.06 -20.54 16.04
CA ASP A 179 -6.91 -20.74 16.93
C ASP A 179 -5.60 -20.78 16.12
N GLY A 180 -4.57 -20.07 16.61
CA GLY A 180 -3.26 -19.97 15.97
C GLY A 180 -3.12 -18.81 14.98
N PHE A 181 -4.18 -18.06 14.69
CA PHE A 181 -4.07 -16.83 13.89
C PHE A 181 -3.20 -15.78 14.65
N PRO A 182 -2.17 -15.20 14.01
CA PRO A 182 -1.28 -14.25 14.66
C PRO A 182 -2.01 -12.93 14.91
N LEU A 183 -2.10 -12.53 16.18
CA LEU A 183 -2.73 -11.26 16.58
C LEU A 183 -1.76 -10.42 17.39
N ASN A 184 -1.67 -9.13 17.04
CA ASN A 184 -1.06 -8.11 17.87
C ASN A 184 -2.16 -7.34 18.62
N ARG A 185 -2.19 -7.42 19.95
CA ARG A 185 -3.19 -6.74 20.77
C ARG A 185 -2.61 -5.54 21.49
N LEU A 186 -3.39 -4.48 21.57
CA LEU A 186 -3.05 -3.27 22.31
C LEU A 186 -4.19 -2.85 23.22
N ASP A 187 -3.92 -2.82 24.53
CA ASP A 187 -4.84 -2.25 25.52
C ASP A 187 -4.80 -0.72 25.50
N LEU A 188 -5.94 -0.11 25.18
CA LEU A 188 -6.13 1.33 25.23
C LEU A 188 -6.33 1.78 26.68
N LYS A 189 -5.79 2.96 27.01
CA LYS A 189 -6.02 3.60 28.31
C LYS A 189 -7.14 4.63 28.19
N PRO A 190 -7.89 4.91 29.27
CA PRO A 190 -8.81 6.04 29.28
C PRO A 190 -8.10 7.34 28.84
N GLY A 191 -8.74 8.10 27.95
CA GLY A 191 -8.16 9.32 27.37
C GLY A 191 -7.26 9.10 26.14
N THR A 192 -6.98 7.86 25.72
CA THR A 192 -6.32 7.62 24.43
C THR A 192 -7.20 8.13 23.29
N VAL A 193 -6.62 8.89 22.37
CA VAL A 193 -7.30 9.34 21.16
C VAL A 193 -6.89 8.44 20.00
N VAL A 194 -7.88 7.83 19.35
CA VAL A 194 -7.69 7.00 18.16
C VAL A 194 -8.24 7.72 16.93
N TRP A 195 -7.53 7.61 15.82
CA TRP A 195 -7.91 8.11 14.52
C TRP A 195 -8.23 6.93 13.62
N GLN A 196 -9.51 6.75 13.33
CA GLN A 196 -9.96 5.70 12.41
C GLN A 196 -10.06 6.26 10.99
N THR A 197 -9.38 5.61 10.04
CA THR A 197 -9.66 5.76 8.60
C THR A 197 -10.66 4.69 8.16
N ARG A 198 -11.00 4.63 6.87
CA ARG A 198 -11.81 3.51 6.34
C ARG A 198 -11.13 2.16 6.57
N ARG A 199 -9.80 2.10 6.65
CA ARG A 199 -9.00 0.86 6.57
C ARG A 199 -8.10 0.60 7.76
N SER A 200 -7.69 1.65 8.46
CA SER A 200 -6.72 1.59 9.56
C SER A 200 -7.24 2.29 10.80
N VAL A 201 -6.61 2.01 11.94
CA VAL A 201 -6.76 2.77 13.17
C VAL A 201 -5.39 3.14 13.67
N ASP A 202 -5.15 4.43 13.89
CA ASP A 202 -3.89 4.97 14.37
C ASP A 202 -4.08 5.66 15.72
N LEU A 203 -3.10 5.56 16.63
CA LEU A 203 -3.14 6.33 17.87
C LEU A 203 -2.70 7.76 17.60
N SER A 204 -3.31 8.74 18.27
CA SER A 204 -2.85 10.13 18.18
C SER A 204 -1.40 10.32 18.63
N THR A 205 -0.92 9.46 19.54
CA THR A 205 0.46 9.43 20.03
C THR A 205 1.45 8.92 18.98
N ASP A 206 0.96 8.33 17.90
CA ASP A 206 1.79 7.82 16.80
C ASP A 206 2.01 8.87 15.70
N TYR A 207 1.55 10.11 15.93
CA TYR A 207 1.74 11.22 15.01
C TYR A 207 3.21 11.35 14.59
N GLY A 208 3.47 11.29 13.28
CA GLY A 208 4.80 11.42 12.71
C GLY A 208 5.75 10.24 12.95
N LYS A 209 5.28 9.11 13.52
CA LYS A 209 6.10 7.90 13.66
C LYS A 209 6.55 7.32 12.31
N ARG A 210 5.75 7.51 11.25
CA ARG A 210 6.14 7.19 9.88
C ARG A 210 6.45 8.48 9.11
N VAL A 211 7.73 8.69 8.85
CA VAL A 211 8.20 9.83 8.06
C VAL A 211 8.16 9.45 6.57
N PRO A 212 7.52 10.24 5.69
CA PRO A 212 7.53 9.99 4.25
C PRO A 212 8.88 10.37 3.60
N PRO A 213 9.23 9.77 2.45
CA PRO A 213 8.63 8.58 1.86
C PRO A 213 9.09 7.30 2.57
N SER A 214 8.34 6.22 2.39
CA SER A 214 8.66 4.88 2.90
C SER A 214 9.34 3.99 1.85
N PHE A 215 9.20 4.30 0.57
CA PHE A 215 9.87 3.60 -0.53
C PHE A 215 10.16 4.53 -1.71
N ILE A 216 11.14 4.16 -2.54
CA ILE A 216 11.49 4.86 -3.78
C ILE A 216 11.66 3.84 -4.91
N ILE A 217 10.99 4.07 -6.05
CA ILE A 217 11.24 3.35 -7.29
C ILE A 217 12.24 4.16 -8.12
N ILE A 218 13.51 3.74 -8.11
CA ILE A 218 14.63 4.53 -8.65
C ILE A 218 14.85 4.36 -10.15
N GLY A 219 14.22 3.36 -10.77
CA GLY A 219 14.55 2.96 -12.11
C GLY A 219 13.81 1.71 -12.57
N SER A 220 13.92 1.34 -13.83
CA SER A 220 14.63 2.03 -14.91
C SER A 220 13.66 2.68 -15.89
N GLN A 221 14.07 3.77 -16.53
CA GLN A 221 13.25 4.42 -17.55
C GLN A 221 12.88 3.42 -18.66
N LYS A 222 11.63 3.44 -19.12
CA LYS A 222 11.08 2.52 -20.14
C LYS A 222 11.00 1.04 -19.73
N ALA A 223 11.14 0.73 -18.45
CA ALA A 223 11.01 -0.62 -17.91
C ALA A 223 9.70 -0.86 -17.12
N GLY A 224 8.73 0.05 -17.16
CA GLY A 224 7.41 -0.15 -16.52
C GLY A 224 7.27 0.43 -15.11
N THR A 225 8.11 1.40 -14.73
CA THR A 225 8.05 2.07 -13.41
C THR A 225 6.69 2.73 -13.12
N THR A 226 6.01 3.28 -14.14
CA THR A 226 4.65 3.82 -13.97
C THR A 226 3.67 2.73 -13.57
N SER A 227 3.66 1.60 -14.30
CA SER A 227 2.78 0.47 -13.98
C SER A 227 3.04 -0.06 -12.58
N LEU A 228 4.31 -0.26 -12.20
CA LEU A 228 4.68 -0.73 -10.85
C LEU A 228 4.20 0.24 -9.77
N TYR A 229 4.43 1.55 -9.95
CA TYR A 229 3.96 2.57 -9.01
C TYR A 229 2.43 2.52 -8.87
N ASP A 230 1.71 2.49 -9.99
CA ASP A 230 0.25 2.46 -10.01
C ASP A 230 -0.31 1.17 -9.39
N TYR A 231 0.34 0.02 -9.56
CA TYR A 231 -0.04 -1.23 -8.87
C TYR A 231 0.13 -1.10 -7.35
N ILE A 232 1.22 -0.48 -6.88
CA ILE A 232 1.42 -0.23 -5.44
C ILE A 232 0.35 0.72 -4.90
N LEU A 233 -0.01 1.78 -5.65
CA LEU A 233 -1.04 2.75 -5.27
C LEU A 233 -2.45 2.17 -5.17
N GLN A 234 -2.72 0.98 -5.71
CA GLN A 234 -4.02 0.32 -5.54
C GLN A 234 -4.23 -0.19 -4.11
N HIS A 235 -3.16 -0.38 -3.34
CA HIS A 235 -3.25 -0.79 -1.94
C HIS A 235 -3.83 0.32 -1.07
N ASP A 236 -4.88 0.04 -0.28
CA ASP A 236 -5.62 1.11 0.42
C ASP A 236 -4.81 1.85 1.51
N LEU A 237 -3.67 1.29 1.97
CA LEU A 237 -2.71 1.94 2.87
C LEU A 237 -1.59 2.74 2.17
N VAL A 238 -1.62 2.86 0.85
CA VAL A 238 -0.64 3.67 0.11
C VAL A 238 -1.29 4.96 -0.39
N TRP A 239 -0.75 6.08 0.05
CA TRP A 239 -1.14 7.40 -0.42
C TRP A 239 -0.22 7.84 -1.57
N PRO A 240 -0.74 8.44 -2.65
CA PRO A 240 0.08 8.89 -3.76
C PRO A 240 0.94 10.12 -3.41
N ALA A 241 2.10 10.22 -4.04
CA ALA A 241 2.82 11.49 -4.10
C ALA A 241 1.97 12.55 -4.84
N LYS A 242 2.11 13.82 -4.47
CA LYS A 242 1.48 14.96 -5.18
C LYS A 242 1.87 14.98 -6.65
N ARG A 243 3.05 14.46 -6.95
CA ARG A 243 3.62 14.35 -8.29
C ARG A 243 4.46 13.08 -8.39
N LYS A 244 4.17 12.23 -9.38
CA LYS A 244 5.09 11.18 -9.82
C LYS A 244 6.31 11.82 -10.47
N GLU A 245 7.47 11.17 -10.38
CA GLU A 245 8.73 11.68 -10.90
C GLU A 245 9.05 13.04 -10.22
N THR A 246 9.35 12.96 -8.92
CA THR A 246 9.60 14.17 -8.11
C THR A 246 10.83 14.90 -8.61
N HIS A 247 11.83 14.14 -9.04
CA HIS A 247 13.13 14.61 -9.49
C HIS A 247 13.86 15.48 -8.47
N TYR A 248 13.56 15.29 -7.18
CA TYR A 248 14.18 16.10 -6.14
C TYR A 248 15.68 15.81 -5.96
N PHE A 249 16.06 14.53 -5.90
CA PHE A 249 17.44 14.14 -5.63
C PHE A 249 18.37 14.21 -6.85
N ASP A 250 17.84 14.41 -8.06
CA ASP A 250 18.59 14.59 -9.29
C ASP A 250 18.59 16.07 -9.71
N TRP A 251 17.73 16.50 -10.63
CA TRP A 251 17.82 17.81 -11.29
C TRP A 251 16.98 18.92 -10.67
N ARG A 252 16.04 18.61 -9.77
CA ARG A 252 15.36 19.62 -8.92
C ARG A 252 15.99 19.78 -7.56
N TRP A 253 17.26 19.39 -7.42
CA TRP A 253 17.99 19.58 -6.19
C TRP A 253 18.04 21.07 -5.83
N ASN A 254 17.54 21.42 -4.64
CA ASN A 254 17.47 22.81 -4.23
C ASN A 254 18.80 23.26 -3.61
N GLN A 255 19.68 23.82 -4.44
CA GLN A 255 20.99 24.33 -4.03
C GLN A 255 20.95 25.57 -3.11
N LYS A 256 19.78 26.19 -2.92
CA LYS A 256 19.63 27.36 -2.05
C LYS A 256 19.49 26.99 -0.57
N LEU A 257 19.24 25.72 -0.26
CA LEU A 257 19.16 25.21 1.10
C LEU A 257 20.55 24.92 1.66
N LEU A 258 20.66 24.83 2.99
CA LEU A 258 21.91 24.51 3.66
C LEU A 258 22.40 23.10 3.31
N ASP A 259 23.72 22.91 3.37
CA ASP A 259 24.37 21.64 3.09
C ASP A 259 23.74 20.48 3.88
N PRO A 260 23.23 19.43 3.20
CA PRO A 260 22.55 18.31 3.83
C PRO A 260 23.47 17.43 4.71
N SER A 261 24.79 17.61 4.66
CA SER A 261 25.72 16.98 5.61
C SER A 261 25.57 17.54 7.04
N THR A 262 24.96 18.71 7.19
CA THR A 262 24.62 19.28 8.51
C THR A 262 23.21 18.83 8.95
N PRO A 263 22.96 18.62 10.26
CA PRO A 263 21.62 18.27 10.76
C PRO A 263 20.53 19.27 10.34
N GLU A 264 20.83 20.58 10.40
CA GLU A 264 19.92 21.64 9.99
C GLU A 264 19.64 21.60 8.48
N GLY A 265 20.66 21.40 7.64
CA GLY A 265 20.51 21.30 6.20
C GLY A 265 19.70 20.06 5.79
N ALA A 266 20.00 18.89 6.36
CA ALA A 266 19.23 17.67 6.13
C ALA A 266 17.74 17.88 6.45
N LYS A 267 17.45 18.52 7.60
CA LYS A 267 16.07 18.83 8.02
C LYS A 267 15.37 19.83 7.08
N GLN A 268 16.09 20.84 6.57
CA GLN A 268 15.52 21.78 5.59
C GLN A 268 15.20 21.09 4.27
N HIS A 269 16.12 20.28 3.75
CA HIS A 269 15.92 19.49 2.53
C HIS A 269 14.74 18.53 2.69
N LEU A 270 14.68 17.78 3.79
CA LEU A 270 13.59 16.85 4.08
C LEU A 270 12.26 17.59 4.10
N ARG A 271 12.19 18.70 4.85
CA ARG A 271 10.96 19.48 4.97
C ARG A 271 10.48 20.03 3.63
N TYR A 272 11.39 20.55 2.81
CA TYR A 272 11.09 21.05 1.47
C TYR A 272 10.58 19.91 0.56
N TYR A 273 11.25 18.76 0.56
CA TYR A 273 10.86 17.58 -0.18
C TYR A 273 9.45 17.11 0.21
N GLU A 274 9.18 16.98 1.51
CA GLU A 274 7.87 16.57 2.03
C GLU A 274 6.75 17.54 1.66
N ASP A 275 6.95 18.83 1.91
CA ASP A 275 5.91 19.83 1.69
C ASP A 275 5.61 20.01 0.18
N THR A 276 6.62 19.82 -0.68
CA THR A 276 6.49 19.96 -2.14
C THR A 276 5.84 18.73 -2.78
N TYR A 277 6.25 17.51 -2.41
CA TYR A 277 5.90 16.30 -3.16
C TYR A 277 4.96 15.33 -2.44
N PHE A 278 4.65 15.54 -1.15
CA PHE A 278 3.77 14.62 -0.40
C PHE A 278 2.70 15.35 0.42
N GLU A 279 1.63 14.62 0.78
CA GLU A 279 0.57 15.12 1.66
C GLU A 279 0.96 15.00 3.14
N ARG A 280 2.02 15.72 3.54
CA ARG A 280 2.66 15.61 4.87
C ARG A 280 1.67 15.69 6.03
N LYS A 281 0.66 16.57 5.96
CA LYS A 281 -0.36 16.72 7.00
C LYS A 281 -1.20 15.45 7.21
N ILE A 282 -1.51 14.74 6.13
CA ILE A 282 -2.26 13.48 6.17
C ILE A 282 -1.33 12.36 6.65
N LEU A 283 -0.15 12.25 6.05
CA LEU A 283 0.79 11.15 6.31
C LEU A 283 1.29 11.12 7.76
N TYR A 284 1.61 12.29 8.33
CA TYR A 284 2.01 12.37 9.73
C TYR A 284 0.84 12.05 10.69
N ARG A 285 -0.40 12.31 10.28
CA ARG A 285 -1.59 12.04 11.09
C ARG A 285 -1.92 10.55 11.17
N TYR A 286 -1.69 9.82 10.08
CA TYR A 286 -2.09 8.42 9.91
C TYR A 286 -0.86 7.57 9.57
N PRO A 287 -0.04 7.19 10.56
CA PRO A 287 1.19 6.43 10.35
C PRO A 287 0.99 5.01 9.78
N SER A 288 -0.24 4.47 9.78
CA SER A 288 -0.59 3.28 9.00
C SER A 288 -0.53 3.52 7.49
N LEU A 289 -0.74 4.76 7.03
CA LEU A 289 -0.56 5.12 5.63
C LEU A 289 0.92 5.30 5.32
N MET A 290 1.37 4.73 4.22
CA MET A 290 2.68 5.02 3.66
C MET A 290 2.56 5.73 2.32
N THR A 291 3.65 6.36 1.89
CA THR A 291 3.78 6.94 0.55
C THR A 291 5.15 6.60 0.01
N GLY A 292 5.28 6.61 -1.30
CA GLY A 292 6.56 6.58 -1.97
C GLY A 292 6.47 7.33 -3.28
N GLU A 293 7.56 7.30 -4.03
CA GLU A 293 7.64 7.94 -5.33
C GLU A 293 8.36 7.07 -6.34
N ALA A 294 8.31 7.46 -7.60
CA ALA A 294 8.98 6.79 -8.69
C ALA A 294 9.65 7.81 -9.60
N THR A 295 10.96 7.95 -9.50
CA THR A 295 11.81 8.76 -10.37
C THR A 295 12.83 7.83 -11.04
N PRO A 296 12.56 7.39 -12.28
CA PRO A 296 13.38 6.37 -12.95
C PRO A 296 14.80 6.80 -13.31
N SER A 297 15.11 8.10 -13.24
CA SER A 297 16.44 8.65 -13.47
C SER A 297 17.35 8.57 -12.24
N TYR A 298 16.83 8.23 -11.05
CA TYR A 298 17.65 8.12 -9.85
C TYR A 298 18.72 7.04 -9.99
N VAL A 299 18.40 5.90 -10.62
CA VAL A 299 19.37 4.82 -10.87
C VAL A 299 20.63 5.32 -11.60
N LEU A 300 20.48 6.35 -12.44
CA LEU A 300 21.55 6.97 -13.23
C LEU A 300 22.32 8.05 -12.47
N GLY A 301 21.74 8.65 -11.44
CA GLY A 301 22.41 9.71 -10.69
C GLY A 301 23.51 9.22 -9.75
N GLY A 302 23.76 7.91 -9.72
CA GLY A 302 24.92 7.29 -9.09
C GLY A 302 25.18 7.73 -7.65
N SER A 303 26.45 7.93 -7.31
CA SER A 303 26.85 8.31 -5.95
C SER A 303 26.23 9.63 -5.48
N THR A 304 25.95 10.56 -6.40
CA THR A 304 25.37 11.87 -6.09
C THR A 304 23.96 11.73 -5.53
N VAL A 305 23.09 10.99 -6.20
CA VAL A 305 21.71 10.76 -5.75
C VAL A 305 21.70 9.90 -4.48
N ILE A 306 22.53 8.85 -4.44
CA ILE A 306 22.64 7.98 -3.25
C ILE A 306 23.02 8.78 -2.01
N ASN A 307 24.03 9.66 -2.10
CA ASN A 307 24.48 10.48 -0.99
C ASN A 307 23.42 11.49 -0.54
N ARG A 308 22.77 12.18 -1.48
CA ARG A 308 21.67 13.10 -1.17
C ARG A 308 20.53 12.38 -0.46
N MET A 309 20.12 11.21 -0.94
CA MET A 309 19.06 10.42 -0.30
C MET A 309 19.47 9.96 1.11
N LYS A 310 20.69 9.44 1.29
CA LYS A 310 21.19 9.02 2.61
C LYS A 310 21.22 10.16 3.63
N GLN A 311 21.53 11.38 3.19
CA GLN A 311 21.57 12.55 4.07
C GLN A 311 20.17 13.08 4.40
N VAL A 312 19.26 13.11 3.42
CA VAL A 312 17.96 13.77 3.55
C VAL A 312 16.83 12.84 4.02
N ILE A 313 16.81 11.59 3.56
CA ILE A 313 15.80 10.58 3.87
C ILE A 313 16.42 9.28 4.41
N PRO A 314 17.29 9.32 5.45
CA PRO A 314 17.92 8.12 6.00
C PRO A 314 16.93 7.09 6.57
N HIS A 315 15.67 7.49 6.82
CA HIS A 315 14.59 6.60 7.24
C HIS A 315 14.00 5.78 6.09
N CYS A 316 14.10 6.24 4.85
CA CYS A 316 13.58 5.54 3.68
C CYS A 316 14.60 4.49 3.23
N ARG A 317 14.37 3.23 3.61
CA ARG A 317 15.30 2.12 3.31
C ARG A 317 14.90 1.29 2.10
N LYS A 318 13.62 1.26 1.72
CA LYS A 318 13.11 0.36 0.69
C LYS A 318 13.29 0.96 -0.71
N ILE A 319 14.23 0.41 -1.47
CA ILE A 319 14.54 0.80 -2.84
C ILE A 319 14.01 -0.26 -3.80
N LEU A 320 13.34 0.16 -4.88
CA LEU A 320 12.88 -0.74 -5.93
C LEU A 320 13.45 -0.30 -7.27
N ALA A 321 13.87 -1.26 -8.08
CA ALA A 321 14.21 -1.05 -9.48
C ALA A 321 13.51 -2.10 -10.34
N ILE A 322 12.91 -1.68 -11.45
CA ILE A 322 12.34 -2.56 -12.47
C ILE A 322 13.15 -2.44 -13.77
N MET A 323 13.49 -3.58 -14.36
CA MET A 323 14.31 -3.68 -15.56
C MET A 323 13.51 -4.35 -16.69
N ARG A 324 14.04 -4.28 -17.91
CA ARG A 324 13.50 -4.95 -19.10
C ARG A 324 14.69 -5.43 -19.91
N ASN A 325 14.51 -6.40 -20.80
CA ASN A 325 15.52 -6.71 -21.81
C ASN A 325 16.17 -5.41 -22.36
N PRO A 326 17.50 -5.22 -22.20
CA PRO A 326 18.13 -3.93 -22.41
C PRO A 326 18.08 -3.46 -23.86
N LEU A 327 18.03 -4.38 -24.83
CA LEU A 327 17.84 -4.07 -26.25
C LEU A 327 16.47 -3.43 -26.47
N GLN A 328 15.43 -4.06 -25.93
CA GLN A 328 14.07 -3.55 -26.05
C GLN A 328 13.88 -2.23 -25.28
N ARG A 329 14.56 -2.07 -24.14
CA ARG A 329 14.53 -0.81 -23.37
C ARG A 329 15.17 0.32 -24.16
N ALA A 330 16.36 0.10 -24.74
CA ALA A 330 17.06 1.08 -25.57
C ALA A 330 16.19 1.53 -26.76
N TYR A 331 15.61 0.56 -27.48
CA TYR A 331 14.74 0.84 -28.61
C TYR A 331 13.43 1.55 -28.24
N SER A 332 12.82 1.14 -27.12
CA SER A 332 11.61 1.81 -26.61
C SER A 332 11.90 3.25 -26.19
N HIS A 333 13.11 3.52 -25.69
CA HIS A 333 13.55 4.89 -25.38
C HIS A 333 13.70 5.69 -26.67
N PHE A 334 14.46 5.20 -27.65
CA PHE A 334 14.63 5.83 -28.95
C PHE A 334 13.29 6.13 -29.62
N SER A 335 12.41 5.14 -29.69
CA SER A 335 11.11 5.28 -30.35
C SER A 335 10.19 6.27 -29.64
N MET A 336 10.34 6.46 -28.33
CA MET A 336 9.63 7.52 -27.61
C MET A 336 10.21 8.90 -27.91
N THR A 337 11.53 9.00 -28.02
CA THR A 337 12.23 10.26 -28.31
C THR A 337 12.03 10.70 -29.76
N ALA A 338 11.95 9.76 -30.70
CA ALA A 338 11.75 10.00 -32.14
C ALA A 338 10.28 10.28 -32.50
N ASP A 339 9.36 10.02 -31.59
CA ASP A 339 7.94 10.28 -31.79
C ASP A 339 7.66 11.79 -31.81
N THR A 340 7.28 12.26 -33.00
CA THR A 340 6.94 13.65 -33.31
C THR A 340 5.51 14.02 -32.92
N GLU A 341 4.67 13.07 -32.51
CA GLU A 341 3.30 13.32 -32.06
C GLU A 341 3.26 13.71 -30.57
N GLY A 342 2.91 14.97 -30.30
CA GLY A 342 2.72 15.49 -28.94
C GLY A 342 2.65 17.03 -28.90
N SER A 343 2.32 17.58 -27.73
CA SER A 343 2.47 19.02 -27.48
C SER A 343 3.95 19.44 -27.46
N GLU A 344 4.24 20.73 -27.65
CA GLU A 344 5.62 21.25 -27.58
C GLU A 344 6.32 20.87 -26.26
N GLU A 345 5.61 20.96 -25.13
CA GLU A 345 6.12 20.54 -23.83
C GLU A 345 6.45 19.04 -23.79
N GLN A 346 5.59 18.20 -24.38
CA GLN A 346 5.84 16.76 -24.46
C GLN A 346 7.05 16.42 -25.32
N LEU A 347 7.20 17.08 -26.48
CA LEU A 347 8.34 16.88 -27.38
C LEU A 347 9.66 17.36 -26.75
N HIS A 348 9.61 18.50 -26.04
CA HIS A 348 10.73 19.01 -25.25
C HIS A 348 11.15 17.99 -24.17
N ASN A 349 10.20 17.53 -23.35
CA ASN A 349 10.45 16.58 -22.26
C ASN A 349 10.95 15.21 -22.74
N ARG A 350 10.55 14.77 -23.94
CA ARG A 350 11.04 13.52 -24.55
C ARG A 350 12.48 13.63 -25.04
N GLY A 351 12.98 14.85 -25.23
CA GLY A 351 14.35 15.10 -25.69
C GLY A 351 14.55 14.89 -27.19
N HIS A 352 13.54 15.16 -28.04
CA HIS A 352 13.62 14.95 -29.49
C HIS A 352 14.86 15.60 -30.13
N HIS A 353 15.29 16.75 -29.58
CA HIS A 353 16.50 17.46 -30.01
C HIS A 353 17.80 16.67 -29.84
N TYR A 354 17.88 15.69 -28.92
CA TYR A 354 19.08 14.85 -28.74
C TYR A 354 19.35 13.91 -29.91
N LEU A 355 18.33 13.58 -30.71
CA LEU A 355 18.50 12.71 -31.87
C LEU A 355 19.35 13.40 -32.94
N ASN A 356 19.22 14.72 -33.11
CA ASN A 356 19.92 15.50 -34.15
C ASN A 356 19.80 14.87 -35.56
N GLY A 357 18.65 14.25 -35.87
CA GLY A 357 18.41 13.57 -37.15
C GLY A 357 19.10 12.21 -37.31
N ARG A 358 19.81 11.71 -36.29
CA ARG A 358 20.49 10.40 -36.33
C ARG A 358 19.50 9.25 -36.24
N SER A 359 19.80 8.17 -36.96
CA SER A 359 19.09 6.89 -36.83
C SER A 359 19.41 6.19 -35.51
N PHE A 360 18.61 5.20 -35.13
CA PHE A 360 18.90 4.38 -33.95
C PHE A 360 20.24 3.66 -34.09
N GLU A 361 20.58 3.16 -35.28
CA GLU A 361 21.86 2.50 -35.54
C GLU A 361 23.05 3.44 -35.30
N GLN A 362 23.00 4.67 -35.84
CA GLN A 362 24.06 5.66 -35.65
C GLN A 362 24.25 6.01 -34.17
N ILE A 363 23.15 6.17 -33.43
CA ILE A 363 23.20 6.41 -31.98
C ILE A 363 23.82 5.23 -31.25
N VAL A 364 23.47 4.00 -31.62
CA VAL A 364 24.07 2.79 -31.03
C VAL A 364 25.57 2.76 -31.30
N ASP A 365 26.01 2.99 -32.54
CA ASP A 365 27.41 2.96 -32.91
C ASP A 365 28.23 4.04 -32.18
N ASP A 366 27.71 5.28 -32.13
CA ASP A 366 28.31 6.40 -31.39
C ASP A 366 28.49 6.03 -29.91
N GLU A 367 27.44 5.52 -29.25
CA GLU A 367 27.49 5.19 -27.83
C GLU A 367 28.38 3.99 -27.52
N LEU A 368 28.41 2.97 -28.38
CA LEU A 368 29.29 1.82 -28.21
C LEU A 368 30.76 2.23 -28.35
N GLN A 369 31.08 3.07 -29.33
CA GLN A 369 32.43 3.62 -29.50
C GLN A 369 32.82 4.47 -28.28
N GLU A 370 31.93 5.35 -27.81
CA GLU A 370 32.15 6.16 -26.61
C GLU A 370 32.42 5.29 -25.36
N LEU A 371 31.56 4.31 -25.08
CA LEU A 371 31.71 3.40 -23.94
C LEU A 371 33.02 2.61 -24.03
N SER A 372 33.43 2.19 -25.23
CA SER A 372 34.73 1.55 -25.45
C SER A 372 35.90 2.49 -25.18
N MET A 373 35.83 3.76 -25.59
CA MET A 373 36.88 4.75 -25.33
C MET A 373 37.01 5.08 -23.83
N LEU A 374 35.89 5.07 -23.11
CA LEU A 374 35.86 5.21 -21.64
C LEU A 374 36.36 3.94 -20.93
N GLY A 375 36.58 2.84 -21.66
CA GLY A 375 37.04 1.57 -21.13
C GLY A 375 35.97 0.83 -20.33
N VAL A 376 34.69 1.04 -20.62
CA VAL A 376 33.59 0.35 -19.94
C VAL A 376 33.63 -1.14 -20.27
N HIS A 377 33.65 -1.97 -19.22
CA HIS A 377 33.63 -3.43 -19.33
C HIS A 377 32.76 -4.06 -18.23
N PRO A 378 32.34 -5.33 -18.38
CA PRO A 378 31.39 -5.98 -17.47
C PRO A 378 31.86 -6.10 -16.02
N ASP A 379 33.16 -6.33 -15.80
CA ASP A 379 33.76 -6.45 -14.46
C ASP A 379 34.12 -5.11 -13.80
N MET A 380 33.78 -3.98 -14.43
CA MET A 380 34.02 -2.65 -13.88
C MET A 380 33.29 -2.49 -12.54
N ASP A 381 33.92 -1.85 -11.57
CA ASP A 381 33.26 -1.55 -10.30
C ASP A 381 32.33 -0.33 -10.41
N PHE A 382 31.51 -0.13 -9.37
CA PHE A 382 30.53 0.96 -9.37
C PHE A 382 31.21 2.33 -9.33
N GLU A 383 32.30 2.50 -8.58
CA GLU A 383 32.96 3.80 -8.41
C GLU A 383 33.60 4.26 -9.72
N GLU A 384 34.27 3.35 -10.42
CA GLU A 384 34.85 3.60 -11.73
C GLU A 384 33.77 3.91 -12.78
N PHE A 385 32.68 3.14 -12.82
CA PHE A 385 31.57 3.40 -13.73
C PHE A 385 30.85 4.72 -13.41
N ASP A 386 30.68 5.04 -12.12
CA ASP A 386 30.11 6.31 -11.66
C ASP A 386 30.97 7.50 -12.06
N ASP A 387 32.29 7.43 -11.87
CA ASP A 387 33.22 8.50 -12.21
C ASP A 387 33.34 8.72 -13.73
N LYS A 388 33.46 7.65 -14.50
CA LYS A 388 33.71 7.72 -15.95
C LYS A 388 32.45 7.94 -16.78
N VAL A 389 31.31 7.40 -16.34
CA VAL A 389 30.08 7.41 -17.13
C VAL A 389 29.01 8.24 -16.46
N MET A 390 28.56 7.88 -15.26
CA MET A 390 27.35 8.51 -14.70
C MET A 390 27.55 9.99 -14.35
N ARG A 391 28.64 10.36 -13.67
CA ARG A 391 28.90 11.75 -13.29
C ARG A 391 29.33 12.64 -14.45
N GLN A 392 29.98 12.09 -15.46
CA GLN A 392 30.51 12.86 -16.60
C GLN A 392 29.50 13.01 -17.73
N ARG A 393 28.67 11.99 -17.96
CA ARG A 393 27.82 11.91 -19.16
C ARG A 393 26.36 12.33 -18.92
N LEU A 394 25.89 12.28 -17.67
CA LEU A 394 24.51 12.60 -17.36
C LEU A 394 24.41 14.05 -16.88
N ALA A 395 24.03 14.94 -17.80
CA ALA A 395 23.46 16.20 -17.38
C ALA A 395 22.23 15.89 -16.51
N PHE A 396 22.14 16.57 -15.36
CA PHE A 396 20.95 16.56 -14.51
C PHE A 396 19.91 17.48 -15.17
N ASP A 397 19.37 17.06 -16.31
CA ASP A 397 18.32 17.74 -17.07
C ASP A 397 17.29 16.76 -17.64
N HIS A 398 16.34 17.26 -18.42
CA HIS A 398 15.29 16.44 -19.04
C HIS A 398 15.78 15.88 -20.37
N GLY A 399 15.67 14.56 -20.58
CA GLY A 399 15.82 14.00 -21.93
C GLY A 399 16.57 12.66 -22.04
N ALA A 400 17.06 12.44 -23.26
CA ALA A 400 17.53 11.17 -23.78
C ALA A 400 19.05 11.18 -24.03
N HIS A 401 19.84 11.48 -23.00
CA HIS A 401 21.31 11.63 -23.08
C HIS A 401 22.07 10.28 -23.19
N SER A 402 21.36 9.16 -23.07
CA SER A 402 21.91 7.84 -23.32
C SER A 402 20.81 6.81 -23.59
N PHE A 403 20.98 6.04 -24.66
CA PHE A 403 20.13 4.93 -25.04
C PHE A 403 20.77 3.58 -24.75
N VAL A 404 22.09 3.43 -24.77
CA VAL A 404 22.77 2.14 -24.56
C VAL A 404 23.24 2.01 -23.10
N ALA A 405 23.94 3.00 -22.54
CA ALA A 405 24.53 2.92 -21.20
C ALA A 405 23.48 2.66 -20.10
N ARG A 406 22.24 3.17 -20.27
CA ARG A 406 21.12 2.93 -19.34
C ARG A 406 20.73 1.45 -19.22
N GLY A 407 21.11 0.60 -20.17
CA GLY A 407 20.91 -0.85 -20.13
C GLY A 407 21.98 -1.62 -19.37
N LEU A 408 23.06 -0.95 -18.92
CA LEU A 408 24.14 -1.57 -18.14
C LEU A 408 23.71 -1.69 -16.66
N TYR A 409 22.70 -2.53 -16.40
CA TYR A 409 21.99 -2.56 -15.12
C TYR A 409 22.87 -2.97 -13.95
N ALA A 410 23.69 -4.02 -14.10
CA ALA A 410 24.54 -4.52 -13.03
C ALA A 410 25.50 -3.44 -12.51
N LEU A 411 26.14 -2.69 -13.42
CA LEU A 411 27.04 -1.59 -13.06
C LEU A 411 26.32 -0.47 -12.32
N GLN A 412 25.12 -0.07 -12.77
CA GLN A 412 24.34 1.00 -12.13
C GLN A 412 23.78 0.59 -10.76
N LEU A 413 23.23 -0.62 -10.66
CA LEU A 413 22.52 -1.10 -9.47
C LEU A 413 23.46 -1.54 -8.35
N LYS A 414 24.71 -1.88 -8.66
CA LYS A 414 25.72 -2.31 -7.67
C LYS A 414 25.86 -1.28 -6.53
N GLY A 415 26.00 0.00 -6.86
CA GLY A 415 26.11 1.04 -5.84
C GLY A 415 24.85 1.21 -4.98
N TRP A 416 23.66 0.95 -5.53
CA TRP A 416 22.42 0.97 -4.75
C TRP A 416 22.33 -0.21 -3.78
N VAL A 417 22.69 -1.41 -4.23
CA VAL A 417 22.73 -2.62 -3.39
C VAL A 417 23.78 -2.47 -2.30
N GLU A 418 24.98 -1.96 -2.61
CA GLU A 418 26.03 -1.68 -1.62
C GLU A 418 25.59 -0.59 -0.63
N ALA A 419 24.84 0.41 -1.09
CA ALA A 419 24.44 1.53 -0.27
C ALA A 419 23.30 1.22 0.71
N TYR A 420 22.34 0.38 0.32
CA TYR A 420 21.12 0.10 1.08
C TYR A 420 21.06 -1.34 1.63
N GLY A 421 21.82 -2.27 1.05
CA GLY A 421 21.72 -3.70 1.31
C GLY A 421 20.75 -4.39 0.36
N ILE A 422 20.99 -5.68 0.10
CA ILE A 422 20.15 -6.50 -0.78
C ILE A 422 18.76 -6.74 -0.18
N GLU A 423 18.65 -6.82 1.15
CA GLU A 423 17.40 -6.96 1.88
C GLU A 423 16.49 -5.73 1.78
N ASN A 424 17.07 -4.59 1.41
CA ASN A 424 16.41 -3.29 1.27
C ASN A 424 16.32 -2.84 -0.19
N THR A 425 16.78 -3.66 -1.13
CA THR A 425 16.78 -3.35 -2.56
C THR A 425 16.06 -4.46 -3.33
N MET A 426 14.87 -4.16 -3.86
CA MET A 426 14.09 -5.10 -4.66
C MET A 426 14.33 -4.88 -6.16
N LEU A 427 14.89 -5.89 -6.81
CA LEU A 427 15.16 -5.89 -8.25
C LEU A 427 14.10 -6.72 -8.99
N LEU A 428 13.35 -6.06 -9.86
CA LEU A 428 12.22 -6.61 -10.61
C LEU A 428 12.49 -6.55 -12.11
N THR A 429 11.78 -7.37 -12.87
CA THR A 429 11.83 -7.40 -14.33
C THR A 429 10.44 -7.23 -14.91
N LEU A 430 10.33 -6.64 -16.09
CA LEU A 430 9.03 -6.45 -16.75
C LEU A 430 8.38 -7.80 -17.12
N ASP A 431 9.20 -8.83 -17.36
CA ASP A 431 8.78 -10.20 -17.69
C ASP A 431 7.95 -10.85 -16.55
N GLU A 432 8.12 -10.35 -15.32
CA GLU A 432 7.35 -10.74 -14.14
C GLU A 432 5.93 -10.16 -14.10
N PHE A 433 5.55 -9.33 -15.08
CA PHE A 433 4.25 -8.69 -15.20
C PHE A 433 3.52 -9.03 -16.52
N GLU A 434 4.04 -9.98 -17.31
CA GLU A 434 3.47 -10.36 -18.62
C GLU A 434 2.05 -10.91 -18.55
N THR A 435 1.74 -11.66 -17.49
CA THR A 435 0.43 -12.28 -17.27
C THR A 435 -0.15 -11.78 -15.96
N THR A 436 -1.48 -11.75 -15.87
CA THR A 436 -2.17 -11.36 -14.63
C THR A 436 -1.76 -12.23 -13.44
N GLU A 437 -1.54 -13.53 -13.66
CA GLU A 437 -1.06 -14.45 -12.63
C GLU A 437 0.35 -14.06 -12.13
N LYS A 438 1.33 -13.90 -13.03
CA LYS A 438 2.69 -13.47 -12.66
C LYS A 438 2.66 -12.11 -11.97
N LEU A 439 1.85 -11.16 -12.45
CA LEU A 439 1.66 -9.85 -11.83
C LEU A 439 1.25 -9.98 -10.37
N HIS A 440 0.26 -10.82 -10.05
CA HIS A 440 -0.18 -10.99 -8.67
C HIS A 440 0.90 -11.64 -7.79
N ILE A 441 1.56 -12.69 -8.28
CA ILE A 441 2.68 -13.34 -7.57
C ILE A 441 3.79 -12.32 -7.27
N THR A 442 4.10 -11.45 -8.23
CA THR A 442 5.13 -10.42 -8.08
C THR A 442 4.68 -9.33 -7.12
N MET A 443 3.44 -8.85 -7.23
CA MET A 443 2.90 -7.83 -6.34
C MET A 443 2.76 -8.32 -4.89
N ASP A 444 2.49 -9.61 -4.67
CA ASP A 444 2.51 -10.19 -3.32
C ASP A 444 3.92 -10.08 -2.69
N LYS A 445 4.98 -10.31 -3.48
CA LYS A 445 6.36 -10.11 -3.02
C LYS A 445 6.66 -8.63 -2.78
N VAL A 446 6.15 -7.73 -3.64
CA VAL A 446 6.33 -6.27 -3.49
C VAL A 446 5.65 -5.77 -2.21
N PHE A 447 4.39 -6.16 -1.96
CA PHE A 447 3.69 -5.77 -0.74
C PHE A 447 4.39 -6.30 0.50
N LYS A 448 4.84 -7.57 0.47
CA LYS A 448 5.65 -8.12 1.56
C LYS A 448 6.96 -7.35 1.77
N PHE A 449 7.67 -7.00 0.69
CA PHE A 449 8.91 -6.21 0.78
C PHE A 449 8.68 -4.81 1.37
N LEU A 450 7.53 -4.21 1.08
CA LEU A 450 7.11 -2.90 1.60
C LEU A 450 6.46 -2.95 2.99
N ASP A 451 6.38 -4.12 3.62
CA ASP A 451 5.70 -4.33 4.89
C ASP A 451 4.21 -3.93 4.83
N LEU A 452 3.58 -4.16 3.67
CA LEU A 452 2.15 -3.96 3.42
C LEU A 452 1.39 -5.30 3.55
N PRO A 453 0.16 -5.28 4.08
CA PRO A 453 -0.74 -6.43 4.03
C PRO A 453 -0.99 -6.93 2.60
N TYR A 454 -1.48 -8.17 2.50
CA TYR A 454 -1.92 -8.70 1.22
C TYR A 454 -3.01 -7.82 0.60
N HIS A 455 -2.90 -7.59 -0.71
CA HIS A 455 -3.88 -6.86 -1.49
C HIS A 455 -3.96 -7.41 -2.91
N ARG A 456 -5.18 -7.52 -3.43
CA ARG A 456 -5.40 -7.95 -4.81
C ARG A 456 -5.49 -6.74 -5.75
N ILE A 457 -4.57 -6.68 -6.71
CA ILE A 457 -4.61 -5.69 -7.80
C ILE A 457 -5.94 -5.80 -8.55
N LYS A 458 -6.65 -4.68 -8.70
CA LYS A 458 -7.96 -4.60 -9.36
C LYS A 458 -7.81 -4.27 -10.84
N ASP A 459 -6.92 -3.33 -11.15
CA ASP A 459 -6.58 -2.96 -12.52
C ASP A 459 -5.17 -3.48 -12.86
N PRO A 460 -5.05 -4.63 -13.56
CA PRO A 460 -3.78 -5.17 -13.99
C PRO A 460 -3.26 -4.53 -15.29
N SER A 461 -3.90 -3.48 -15.82
CA SER A 461 -3.50 -2.90 -17.10
C SER A 461 -2.16 -2.17 -17.00
N ALA A 462 -1.24 -2.53 -17.90
CA ALA A 462 0.03 -1.82 -18.04
C ALA A 462 -0.21 -0.40 -18.57
N LYS A 463 0.52 0.57 -18.02
CA LYS A 463 0.46 1.97 -18.44
C LYS A 463 1.58 2.32 -19.42
N ASN A 464 1.32 3.30 -20.27
CA ASN A 464 2.27 3.83 -21.28
C ASN A 464 2.81 2.76 -22.24
N THR A 465 1.98 1.78 -22.60
CA THR A 465 2.30 0.82 -23.67
C THR A 465 2.20 1.51 -25.03
N ARG A 466 3.15 1.22 -25.90
CA ARG A 466 3.18 1.73 -27.28
C ARG A 466 3.65 0.61 -28.20
N LYS A 467 3.10 0.61 -29.42
CA LYS A 467 3.58 -0.22 -30.51
C LYS A 467 4.60 0.57 -31.30
N TYR A 468 5.66 -0.10 -31.71
CA TYR A 468 6.73 0.46 -32.51
C TYR A 468 7.08 -0.53 -33.61
N ASP A 469 7.68 -0.04 -34.69
CA ASP A 469 8.21 -0.91 -35.75
C ASP A 469 9.27 -1.86 -35.19
N PRO A 470 9.49 -3.02 -35.81
CA PRO A 470 10.55 -3.91 -35.38
C PRO A 470 11.92 -3.25 -35.54
N MET A 471 12.78 -3.41 -34.53
CA MET A 471 14.20 -3.07 -34.63
C MET A 471 14.86 -3.91 -35.74
N ASP A 472 15.69 -3.26 -36.55
CA ASP A 472 16.56 -3.91 -37.54
C ASP A 472 17.38 -5.05 -36.92
N ASP A 473 17.48 -6.17 -37.65
CA ASP A 473 18.10 -7.39 -37.15
C ASP A 473 19.61 -7.28 -36.95
N ALA A 474 20.31 -6.47 -37.75
CA ALA A 474 21.74 -6.24 -37.58
C ALA A 474 22.02 -5.40 -36.33
N VAL A 475 21.22 -4.36 -36.07
CA VAL A 475 21.30 -3.56 -34.84
C VAL A 475 20.96 -4.42 -33.62
N ARG A 476 19.94 -5.28 -33.72
CA ARG A 476 19.57 -6.23 -32.67
C ARG A 476 20.72 -7.17 -32.33
N ALA A 477 21.34 -7.81 -33.33
CA ALA A 477 22.45 -8.72 -33.14
C ALA A 477 23.67 -8.01 -32.50
N LYS A 478 23.95 -6.77 -32.95
CA LYS A 478 25.01 -5.91 -32.39
C LYS A 478 24.79 -5.62 -30.90
N LEU A 479 23.59 -5.18 -30.53
CA LEU A 479 23.26 -4.91 -29.12
C LEU A 479 23.22 -6.19 -28.28
N ALA A 480 22.74 -7.32 -28.83
CA ALA A 480 22.74 -8.60 -28.13
C ALA A 480 24.17 -9.03 -27.76
N ALA A 481 25.08 -8.99 -28.73
CA ALA A 481 26.48 -9.32 -28.51
C ALA A 481 27.14 -8.38 -27.49
N PHE A 482 26.83 -7.08 -27.55
CA PHE A 482 27.34 -6.10 -26.60
C PHE A 482 26.83 -6.34 -25.18
N TYR A 483 25.52 -6.53 -24.98
CA TYR A 483 24.94 -6.67 -23.65
C TYR A 483 25.17 -8.03 -23.02
N ALA A 484 25.38 -9.10 -23.79
CA ALA A 484 25.53 -10.46 -23.29
C ALA A 484 26.43 -10.57 -22.04
N PRO A 485 27.69 -10.10 -22.03
CA PRO A 485 28.54 -10.24 -20.85
C PRO A 485 28.12 -9.34 -19.68
N TYR A 486 27.41 -8.23 -19.92
CA TYR A 486 26.83 -7.41 -18.85
C TYR A 486 25.56 -8.03 -18.27
N ASN A 487 24.77 -8.73 -19.10
CA ASN A 487 23.60 -9.48 -18.68
C ASN A 487 24.00 -10.65 -17.78
N GLU A 488 25.12 -11.33 -18.05
CA GLU A 488 25.64 -12.37 -17.13
C GLU A 488 25.89 -11.81 -15.72
N LYS A 489 26.51 -10.62 -15.61
CA LYS A 489 26.70 -9.95 -14.31
C LYS A 489 25.38 -9.57 -13.64
N LEU A 490 24.37 -9.22 -14.42
CA LEU A 490 23.02 -9.00 -13.90
C LEU A 490 22.39 -10.31 -13.41
N TYR A 491 22.56 -11.41 -14.12
CA TYR A 491 22.02 -12.71 -13.73
C TYR A 491 22.65 -13.21 -12.43
N GLU A 492 23.96 -13.03 -12.27
CA GLU A 492 24.68 -13.26 -11.01
C GLU A 492 24.06 -12.44 -9.87
N MET A 493 23.84 -11.13 -10.08
CA MET A 493 23.21 -10.23 -9.10
C MET A 493 21.78 -10.66 -8.73
N LEU A 494 21.01 -11.15 -9.69
CA LEU A 494 19.62 -11.59 -9.49
C LEU A 494 19.49 -13.03 -8.99
N GLY A 495 20.57 -13.82 -9.06
CA GLY A 495 20.55 -15.26 -8.79
C GLY A 495 19.71 -16.07 -9.78
N ARG A 496 19.45 -15.54 -10.98
CA ARG A 496 18.65 -16.20 -12.03
C ARG A 496 19.00 -15.69 -13.42
N HIS A 497 18.93 -16.58 -14.41
CA HIS A 497 19.15 -16.26 -15.82
C HIS A 497 17.83 -15.83 -16.48
N LEU A 498 17.84 -14.71 -17.22
CA LEU A 498 16.63 -14.14 -17.85
C LEU A 498 16.50 -14.44 -19.34
N GLY A 499 17.58 -14.88 -19.99
CA GLY A 499 17.58 -15.17 -21.43
C GLY A 499 17.52 -13.92 -22.32
N TRP A 500 17.97 -12.78 -21.79
CA TRP A 500 17.99 -11.48 -22.47
C TRP A 500 19.18 -11.26 -23.39
#